data_AF-D1GIU2-F1
#
_entry.id   AF-D1GIU2-F1
#
_cell.length_a   1.000
_cell.length_b   1.000
_cell.length_c   1.000
_cell.angle_alpha   90.00
_cell.angle_beta   90.00
_cell.angle_gamma   90.00
#
_symmetry.space_group_name_H-M   'P 1'
#
loop_
_entity.id
_entity.type
_entity.pdbx_description
1 polymer ?
#
loop_
_entity_poly.entity_id
_entity_poly.type
_entity_poly.pdbx_seq_one_letter_code
_entity_poly.pdbx_strand_id
1 'polypeptide(L)' 'GLALEKATIKDLGRAKKVQVSKENTTIIDGAGDSATIEARVGQIKTQIEDTSSDYDREKLQERVAKQAGG' A
#
# COMPACT_ATOMS: atom_id res chain seq x y z
N GLY A 1 3.09 18.10 12.02
CA GLY A 1 3.40 16.67 11.82
C GLY A 1 2.83 15.86 12.96
N LEU A 2 2.56 14.58 12.76
CA LEU A 2 2.12 13.67 13.82
C LEU A 2 3.32 13.31 14.71
N ALA A 3 3.11 13.25 16.04
CA ALA A 3 4.14 12.87 17.01
C ALA A 3 3.91 11.42 17.46
N LEU A 4 4.96 10.60 17.47
CA LEU A 4 4.85 9.17 17.79
C LEU A 4 4.32 8.94 19.22
N GLU A 5 4.67 9.82 20.15
CA GLU A 5 4.20 9.82 21.54
C GLU A 5 2.68 9.96 21.67
N LYS A 6 2.01 10.53 20.65
CA LYS A 6 0.55 10.73 20.61
C LYS A 6 -0.18 9.62 19.85
N ALA A 7 0.53 8.64 19.31
CA ALA A 7 -0.08 7.54 18.57
C ALA A 7 -0.93 6.69 19.50
N THR A 8 -2.12 6.33 19.02
CA THR A 8 -3.09 5.49 19.70
C THR A 8 -3.29 4.18 18.94
N ILE A 9 -3.98 3.21 19.57
CA ILE A 9 -4.34 1.95 18.92
C ILE A 9 -5.16 2.16 17.63
N LYS A 10 -5.88 3.29 17.52
CA LYS A 10 -6.66 3.64 16.32
C LYS A 10 -5.79 4.00 15.12
N ASP A 11 -4.54 4.40 15.36
CA ASP A 11 -3.58 4.75 14.32
C ASP A 11 -2.83 3.51 13.77
N LEU A 12 -2.97 2.37 14.45
CA LEU A 12 -2.32 1.11 14.06
C LEU A 12 -3.17 0.35 13.03
N GLY A 13 -2.55 0.01 11.89
CA GLY A 13 -3.12 -0.93 10.92
C GLY A 13 -3.20 -2.36 11.48
N ARG A 14 -4.07 -3.18 10.90
CA ARG A 14 -4.21 -4.60 11.26
C ARG A 14 -4.11 -5.46 10.01
N ALA A 15 -3.58 -6.67 10.17
CA ALA A 15 -3.52 -7.69 9.14
C ALA A 15 -3.65 -9.06 9.80
N LYS A 16 -4.11 -10.07 9.05
CA LYS A 16 -4.27 -11.43 9.57
C LYS A 16 -2.94 -12.13 9.81
N LYS A 17 -1.96 -11.93 8.93
CA LYS A 17 -0.63 -12.51 9.05
C LYS A 17 0.43 -11.57 8.51
N VAL A 18 1.54 -11.49 9.23
CA VAL A 18 2.75 -10.79 8.78
C VAL A 18 3.89 -11.81 8.74
N GLN A 19 4.57 -11.93 7.61
CA GLN A 19 5.75 -12.77 7.44
C GLN A 19 6.95 -11.89 7.15
N VAL A 20 8.01 -12.04 7.95
CA VAL A 20 9.26 -11.29 7.80
C VAL A 20 10.38 -12.29 7.56
N SER A 21 11.13 -12.07 6.49
CA SER A 21 12.31 -12.83 6.10
C SER A 21 13.52 -11.89 5.98
N LYS A 22 14.71 -12.44 5.73
CA LYS A 22 15.95 -11.67 5.62
C LYS A 22 15.86 -10.50 4.62
N GLU A 23 15.11 -10.68 3.54
CA GLU A 23 15.07 -9.74 2.42
C GLU A 23 13.67 -9.16 2.16
N ASN A 24 12.60 -9.82 2.64
CA ASN A 24 11.23 -9.47 2.28
C ASN A 24 10.30 -9.46 3.49
N THR A 25 9.32 -8.56 3.45
CA THR A 25 8.19 -8.50 4.38
C THR A 25 6.89 -8.63 3.60
N THR A 26 6.03 -9.56 4.00
CA THR A 26 4.73 -9.81 3.38
C THR A 26 3.63 -9.61 4.43
N ILE A 27 2.67 -8.75 4.12
CA ILE A 27 1.47 -8.50 4.91
C ILE A 27 0.32 -9.17 4.18
N ILE A 28 -0.45 -10.01 4.87
CA ILE A 28 -1.50 -10.86 4.29
C ILE A 28 -2.83 -10.58 4.99
N ASP A 29 -3.88 -10.38 4.18
CA ASP A 29 -5.24 -10.02 4.56
C ASP A 29 -5.25 -8.78 5.47
N GLY A 30 -4.86 -7.64 4.91
CA GLY A 30 -4.96 -6.33 5.58
C GLY A 30 -6.41 -5.98 5.92
N ALA A 31 -6.67 -5.47 7.13
CA ALA A 31 -8.01 -5.06 7.58
C ALA A 31 -8.38 -3.62 7.16
N GLY A 32 -7.85 -3.16 6.03
CA GLY A 32 -8.20 -1.87 5.46
C GLY A 32 -9.60 -1.89 4.85
N ASP A 33 -10.24 -0.72 4.78
CA ASP A 33 -11.49 -0.58 4.05
C ASP A 33 -11.29 -0.79 2.55
N SER A 34 -12.03 -1.73 1.96
CA SER A 34 -11.92 -2.10 0.54
C SER A 34 -12.15 -0.90 -0.37
N ALA A 35 -13.11 -0.01 -0.05
CA ALA A 35 -13.37 1.17 -0.86
C ALA A 35 -12.18 2.14 -0.86
N THR A 36 -11.54 2.31 0.31
CA THR A 36 -10.33 3.13 0.43
C THR A 36 -9.14 2.52 -0.33
N ILE A 37 -8.99 1.19 -0.33
CA ILE A 37 -7.94 0.49 -1.08
C ILE A 37 -8.18 0.64 -2.59
N GLU A 38 -9.41 0.43 -3.06
CA GLU A 38 -9.76 0.59 -4.48
C GLU A 38 -9.57 2.03 -4.95
N ALA A 39 -9.98 3.02 -4.14
CA ALA A 39 -9.73 4.43 -4.42
C ALA A 39 -8.23 4.73 -4.56
N ARG A 40 -7.40 4.11 -3.70
CA ARG A 40 -5.95 4.27 -3.77
C ARG A 40 -5.34 3.62 -5.01
N VAL A 41 -5.80 2.43 -5.38
CA VAL A 41 -5.40 1.76 -6.62
C VAL A 41 -5.80 2.60 -7.83
N GLY A 42 -7.01 3.16 -7.85
CA GLY A 42 -7.49 4.08 -8.89
C GLY A 42 -6.59 5.30 -9.06
N GLN A 43 -6.24 5.97 -7.95
CA GLN A 43 -5.30 7.10 -7.99
C GLN A 43 -3.95 6.74 -8.62
N ILE A 44 -3.41 5.57 -8.29
CA ILE A 44 -2.12 5.13 -8.84
C ILE A 44 -2.26 4.77 -10.32
N LYS A 45 -3.39 4.21 -10.76
CA LYS A 45 -3.68 3.97 -12.18
C LYS A 45 -3.72 5.27 -12.99
N THR A 46 -4.35 6.33 -12.47
CA THR A 46 -4.31 7.65 -13.13
C THR A 46 -2.87 8.17 -13.23
N GLN A 47 -2.06 8.02 -12.17
CA GLN A 47 -0.64 8.41 -12.21
C GLN A 47 0.18 7.62 -13.25
N ILE A 48 -0.21 6.38 -13.54
CA ILE A 48 0.40 5.55 -14.59
C ILE A 48 0.09 6.10 -15.98
N GLU A 49 -1.13 6.56 -16.19
CA GLU A 49 -1.58 7.13 -17.46
C GLU A 49 -0.94 8.50 -17.73
N ASP A 50 -0.75 9.30 -16.67
CA ASP A 50 -0.17 10.64 -16.75
C ASP A 50 1.37 10.64 -16.89
N THR A 51 2.03 9.51 -16.62
CA THR A 51 3.50 9.42 -16.76
C THR A 51 3.95 9.02 -18.16
N SER A 52 4.92 9.77 -18.69
CA SER A 52 5.63 9.46 -19.93
C SER A 52 6.93 8.67 -19.70
N SER A 53 7.27 8.38 -18.44
CA SER A 53 8.48 7.65 -18.05
C SER A 53 8.16 6.18 -17.85
N ASP A 54 8.77 5.30 -18.65
CA ASP A 54 8.60 3.85 -18.51
C ASP A 54 9.08 3.34 -17.15
N TYR A 55 10.12 3.97 -16.59
CA TYR A 55 10.62 3.67 -15.24
C TYR A 55 9.56 3.99 -14.17
N ASP A 56 8.93 5.15 -14.24
CA ASP A 56 7.90 5.54 -13.27
C ASP A 56 6.66 4.66 -13.41
N ARG A 57 6.31 4.32 -14.66
CA ARG A 57 5.21 3.38 -14.95
C ARG A 57 5.45 2.02 -14.31
N GLU A 58 6.65 1.46 -14.46
CA GLU A 58 7.03 0.19 -13.82
C GLU A 58 6.91 0.26 -12.29
N LYS A 59 7.43 1.33 -11.67
CA LYS A 59 7.36 1.50 -10.22
C LYS A 59 5.95 1.72 -9.70
N LEU A 60 5.09 2.41 -10.45
CA LEU A 60 3.69 2.56 -10.09
C LEU A 60 2.91 1.24 -10.25
N GLN A 61 3.21 0.44 -11.28
CA GLN A 61 2.63 -0.89 -11.45
C GLN A 61 3.02 -1.84 -10.30
N GLU A 62 4.27 -1.83 -9.84
CA GLU A 62 4.69 -2.59 -8.66
C GLU A 62 3.86 -2.22 -7.42
N ARG A 63 3.55 -0.92 -7.24
CA ARG A 63 2.74 -0.44 -6.13
C ARG A 63 1.29 -0.91 -6.22
N VAL A 64 0.69 -0.89 -7.42
CA VAL A 64 -0.66 -1.42 -7.65
C VAL A 64 -0.70 -2.92 -7.32
N ALA A 65 0.28 -3.70 -7.81
CA ALA A 65 0.34 -5.13 -7.55
C ALA A 65 0.45 -5.44 -6.06
N LYS A 66 1.27 -4.69 -5.31
CA LYS A 66 1.42 -4.86 -3.86
C LYS A 66 0.16 -4.50 -3.07
N GLN A 67 -0.66 -3.55 -3.56
CA GLN A 67 -1.92 -3.19 -2.91
C GLN A 67 -3.07 -4.15 -3.24
N ALA A 68 -3.04 -4.77 -4.42
CA ALA A 68 -4.07 -5.73 -4.84
C ALA A 68 -3.88 -7.13 -4.23
N GLY A 69 -2.65 -7.50 -3.84
CA GLY A 69 -2.33 -8.83 -3.30
C GLY A 69 -2.24 -8.93 -1.77
N GLY A 70 -2.46 -7.82 -1.05
CA GLY A 70 -2.32 -7.73 0.41
C GLY A 70 -3.62 -7.92 1.17
#